data_AF-A0A7W1N9Y3-F1
#
_entry.id   AF-A0A7W1N9Y3-F1
#
_cell.length_a   1.000
_cell.length_b   1.000
_cell.length_c   1.000
_cell.angle_alpha   90.00
_cell.angle_beta   90.00
_cell.angle_gamma   90.00
#
_symmetry.space_group_name_H-M   'P 1'
#
loop_
_entity.id
_entity.type
_entity.pdbx_description
1 polymer ?
#
loop_
_entity_poly.entity_id
_entity_poly.type
_entity_poly.pdbx_seq_one_letter_code
_entity_poly.pdbx_strand_id
1 'polypeptide(L)'
;MSRPTTTFDIFAWYDAVRASGKPVAWCSAFAPAEVLVALGIVPVYPENHAAMLGALSESRDPDRPYARAAIGAAESLGLSSPRLCAYALADLGVYATDSPSPIGGLPKPDLFYACDSQCAVVARWGDDVQRHFRSQRGREIPHYVLRAPPLTRSEHH
;
A
#
# COMPACT_ATOMS: atom_id res chain seq x y z
N MET A 1 -26.02 26.46 10.11
CA MET A 1 -25.18 25.29 10.43
C MET A 1 -25.15 24.40 9.19
N SER A 2 -23.97 24.15 8.60
CA SER A 2 -23.84 23.23 7.47
C SER A 2 -24.13 21.80 7.92
N ARG A 3 -24.87 21.03 7.12
CA ARG A 3 -25.13 19.62 7.39
C ARG A 3 -23.79 18.88 7.30
N PRO A 4 -23.40 18.07 8.30
CA PRO A 4 -22.20 17.25 8.19
C PRO A 4 -22.34 16.30 6.99
N THR A 5 -21.32 16.26 6.15
CA THR A 5 -21.24 15.34 5.00
C THR A 5 -21.08 13.92 5.54
N THR A 6 -21.99 13.01 5.18
CA THR A 6 -21.99 11.62 5.68
C THR A 6 -21.21 10.64 4.78
N THR A 7 -20.69 11.14 3.64
CA THR A 7 -19.94 10.33 2.67
C THR A 7 -18.48 10.73 2.74
N PHE A 8 -17.60 9.75 2.96
CA PHE A 8 -16.16 9.94 2.83
C PHE A 8 -15.78 10.01 1.35
N ASP A 9 -15.24 11.15 0.93
CA ASP A 9 -14.68 11.32 -0.40
C ASP A 9 -13.19 10.96 -0.39
N ILE A 10 -12.90 9.72 -0.80
CA ILE A 10 -11.54 9.19 -0.84
C ILE A 10 -10.64 9.93 -1.84
N PHE A 11 -11.21 10.46 -2.93
CA PHE A 11 -10.45 11.18 -3.95
C PHE A 11 -10.02 12.54 -3.41
N ALA A 12 -10.96 13.32 -2.87
CA ALA A 12 -10.66 14.60 -2.25
C ALA A 12 -9.70 14.45 -1.05
N TRP A 13 -9.82 13.36 -0.29
CA TRP A 13 -8.88 13.06 0.79
C TRP A 13 -7.46 12.84 0.27
N TYR A 14 -7.28 12.01 -0.76
CA TYR A 14 -5.95 11.78 -1.32
C TYR A 14 -5.37 13.02 -2.02
N ASP A 15 -6.20 13.86 -2.63
CA ASP A 15 -5.76 15.13 -3.19
C ASP A 15 -5.26 16.09 -2.09
N ALA A 16 -5.99 16.16 -0.98
CA ALA A 16 -5.56 16.92 0.20
C ALA A 16 -4.25 16.38 0.78
N VAL A 17 -4.07 15.06 0.85
CA VAL A 17 -2.81 14.44 1.29
C VAL A 17 -1.65 14.87 0.40
N ARG A 18 -1.82 14.77 -0.94
CA ARG A 18 -0.79 15.18 -1.92
C ARG A 18 -0.45 16.68 -1.82
N ALA A 19 -1.44 17.53 -1.55
CA ALA A 19 -1.26 18.98 -1.42
C ALA A 19 -0.71 19.42 -0.04
N SER A 20 -0.79 18.56 0.98
CA SER A 20 -0.47 18.95 2.36
C SER A 20 1.02 19.21 2.63
N GLY A 21 1.91 18.69 1.79
CA GLY A 21 3.36 18.69 2.02
C GLY A 21 3.82 17.83 3.19
N LYS A 22 2.91 17.10 3.85
CA LYS A 22 3.26 16.14 4.91
C LYS A 22 3.89 14.89 4.29
N PRO A 23 4.89 14.28 4.96
CA PRO A 23 5.45 13.02 4.51
C PRO A 23 4.39 11.92 4.51
N VAL A 24 4.42 11.06 3.50
CA VAL A 24 3.50 9.92 3.37
C VAL A 24 4.23 8.62 3.71
N ALA A 25 3.64 7.81 4.58
CA ALA A 25 4.11 6.46 4.86
C ALA A 25 3.17 5.45 4.23
N TRP A 26 3.68 4.59 3.37
CA TRP A 26 2.98 3.35 3.04
C TRP A 26 3.13 2.41 4.23
N CYS A 27 2.01 2.16 4.90
CA CYS A 27 1.92 1.48 6.17
C CYS A 27 1.25 0.12 5.96
N SER A 28 1.84 -0.95 6.46
CA SER A 28 1.15 -2.24 6.51
C SER A 28 0.03 -2.21 7.55
N ALA A 29 -0.98 -3.06 7.41
CA ALA A 29 -2.17 -3.04 8.25
C ALA A 29 -1.88 -3.27 9.75
N PHE A 30 -0.82 -4.03 10.08
CA PHE A 30 -0.44 -4.34 11.46
C PHE A 30 0.71 -3.49 11.99
N ALA A 31 1.26 -2.58 11.18
CA ALA A 31 2.26 -1.64 11.66
C ALA A 31 1.57 -0.54 12.50
N PRO A 32 2.12 -0.17 13.68
CA PRO A 32 1.46 0.76 14.59
C PRO A 32 1.47 2.18 14.02
N ALA A 33 0.35 2.55 13.39
CA ALA A 33 0.20 3.83 12.71
C ALA A 33 0.24 5.02 13.67
N GLU A 34 0.01 4.80 14.97
CA GLU A 34 0.09 5.81 16.02
C GLU A 34 1.45 6.52 16.03
N VAL A 35 2.55 5.79 15.77
CA VAL A 35 3.90 6.37 15.69
C VAL A 35 3.98 7.35 14.53
N LEU A 36 3.41 7.00 13.38
CA LEU A 36 3.39 7.87 12.19
C LEU A 36 2.57 9.12 12.44
N VAL A 37 1.36 8.94 12.99
CA VAL A 37 0.44 10.04 13.30
C VAL A 37 1.07 11.01 14.30
N ALA A 38 1.72 10.50 15.36
CA ALA A 38 2.41 11.31 16.36
C ALA A 38 3.55 12.16 15.77
N LEU A 39 4.22 11.64 14.72
CA LEU A 39 5.27 12.34 13.98
C LEU A 39 4.74 13.26 12.86
N GLY A 40 3.41 13.36 12.69
CA GLY A 40 2.81 14.15 11.63
C GLY A 40 2.97 13.53 10.23
N ILE A 41 3.29 12.24 10.15
CA ILE A 41 3.39 11.46 8.92
C ILE A 41 2.03 10.86 8.60
N VAL A 42 1.59 10.96 7.33
CA VAL A 42 0.28 10.46 6.90
C VAL A 42 0.39 8.96 6.57
N PRO A 43 -0.29 8.06 7.32
CA PRO A 43 -0.35 6.65 6.96
C PRO A 43 -1.30 6.44 5.77
N VAL A 44 -0.83 5.70 4.78
CA VAL A 44 -1.61 5.21 3.64
C VAL A 44 -1.42 3.70 3.56
N TYR A 45 -2.48 2.94 3.31
CA TYR A 45 -2.45 1.47 3.41
C TYR A 45 -2.55 0.82 2.03
N PRO A 46 -1.43 0.31 1.48
CA PRO A 46 -1.42 -0.39 0.18
C PRO A 46 -2.35 -1.60 0.14
N GLU A 47 -2.59 -2.24 1.28
CA GLU A 47 -3.51 -3.39 1.37
C GLU A 47 -4.97 -3.01 1.10
N ASN A 48 -5.41 -1.83 1.55
CA ASN A 48 -6.76 -1.35 1.28
C ASN A 48 -6.92 -1.04 -0.21
N HIS A 49 -5.88 -0.48 -0.83
CA HIS A 49 -5.85 -0.27 -2.27
C HIS A 49 -5.91 -1.59 -3.03
N ALA A 50 -5.08 -2.57 -2.67
CA ALA A 50 -5.11 -3.91 -3.25
C ALA A 50 -6.47 -4.62 -3.07
N ALA A 51 -7.13 -4.47 -1.91
CA ALA A 51 -8.48 -4.98 -1.69
C ALA A 51 -9.49 -4.34 -2.66
N MET A 52 -9.42 -3.01 -2.86
CA MET A 52 -10.26 -2.32 -3.86
C MET A 52 -9.97 -2.82 -5.28
N LEU A 53 -8.70 -3.04 -5.63
CA LEU A 53 -8.33 -3.59 -6.94
C LEU A 53 -8.92 -4.99 -7.16
N GLY A 54 -8.98 -5.82 -6.12
CA GLY A 54 -9.56 -7.15 -6.19
C GLY A 54 -11.08 -7.18 -6.22
N ALA A 55 -11.74 -6.18 -5.62
CA ALA A 55 -13.19 -6.13 -5.49
C ALA A 55 -13.89 -5.35 -6.62
N LEU A 56 -13.21 -4.38 -7.22
CA LEU A 56 -13.79 -3.46 -8.20
C LEU A 56 -13.30 -3.78 -9.61
N SER A 57 -14.09 -3.37 -10.60
CA SER A 57 -13.77 -3.48 -12.02
C SER A 57 -14.23 -2.24 -12.77
N GLU A 58 -13.46 -1.89 -13.80
CA GLU A 58 -13.74 -0.72 -14.65
C GLU A 58 -15.09 -0.82 -15.35
N SER A 59 -15.45 -2.03 -15.81
CA SER A 59 -16.71 -2.32 -16.50
C SER A 59 -17.84 -2.80 -15.58
N ARG A 60 -17.66 -2.76 -14.24
CA ARG A 60 -18.60 -3.35 -13.25
C ARG A 60 -18.87 -4.85 -13.44
N ASP A 61 -17.94 -5.54 -14.11
CA ASP A 61 -17.92 -7.00 -14.25
C ASP A 61 -17.11 -7.63 -13.11
N PRO A 62 -17.73 -8.43 -12.21
CA PRO A 62 -17.04 -9.01 -11.05
C PRO A 62 -15.95 -10.04 -11.43
N ASP A 63 -15.99 -10.62 -12.63
CA ASP A 63 -15.00 -11.61 -13.09
C ASP A 63 -13.74 -10.97 -13.69
N ARG A 64 -13.78 -9.64 -13.86
CA ARG A 64 -12.71 -8.82 -14.46
C ARG A 64 -12.25 -7.70 -13.52
N PRO A 65 -11.75 -8.04 -12.31
CA PRO A 65 -11.29 -7.02 -11.36
C PRO A 65 -10.04 -6.30 -11.86
N TYR A 66 -9.84 -5.05 -11.40
CA TYR A 66 -8.64 -4.27 -11.70
C TYR A 66 -7.35 -5.03 -11.38
N ALA A 67 -7.36 -5.83 -10.30
CA ALA A 67 -6.22 -6.62 -9.87
C ALA A 67 -5.67 -7.55 -10.96
N ARG A 68 -6.49 -8.06 -11.89
CA ARG A 68 -6.01 -9.00 -12.92
C ARG A 68 -4.95 -8.36 -13.83
N ALA A 69 -5.23 -7.16 -14.34
CA ALA A 69 -4.30 -6.45 -15.21
C ALA A 69 -3.06 -5.99 -14.43
N ALA A 70 -3.27 -5.46 -13.22
CA ALA A 70 -2.18 -4.98 -12.38
C ALA A 70 -1.22 -6.10 -11.95
N ILE A 71 -1.73 -7.27 -11.55
CA ILE A 71 -0.90 -8.44 -11.22
C ILE A 71 -0.09 -8.88 -12.45
N GLY A 72 -0.71 -8.98 -13.63
CA GLY A 72 -0.01 -9.35 -14.86
C GLY A 72 1.11 -8.36 -15.24
N ALA A 73 0.90 -7.07 -14.97
CA ALA A 73 1.94 -6.05 -15.14
C ALA A 73 3.11 -6.25 -14.17
N ALA A 74 2.83 -6.50 -12.88
CA ALA A 74 3.86 -6.79 -11.88
C ALA A 74 4.64 -8.08 -12.18
N GLU A 75 3.94 -9.12 -12.65
CA GLU A 75 4.54 -10.39 -13.10
C GLU A 75 5.50 -10.18 -14.27
N SER A 76 5.10 -9.35 -15.25
CA SER A 76 5.93 -9.00 -16.41
C SER A 76 7.20 -8.24 -16.03
N LEU A 77 7.20 -7.54 -14.89
CA LEU A 77 8.37 -6.90 -14.30
C LEU A 77 9.22 -7.85 -13.44
N GLY A 78 8.85 -9.13 -13.33
CA GLY A 78 9.58 -10.13 -12.56
C GLY A 78 9.35 -10.06 -11.04
N LEU A 79 8.33 -9.34 -10.57
CA LEU A 79 8.09 -9.13 -9.14
C LEU A 79 7.53 -10.36 -8.40
N SER A 80 7.20 -11.45 -9.10
CA SER A 80 6.62 -12.64 -8.45
C SER A 80 7.63 -13.46 -7.65
N SER A 81 8.88 -13.56 -8.11
CA SER A 81 9.90 -14.42 -7.50
C SER A 81 10.67 -13.72 -6.37
N PRO A 82 10.96 -14.38 -5.22
CA PRO A 82 10.65 -15.78 -4.89
C PRO A 82 9.20 -16.03 -4.45
N ARG A 83 8.53 -15.05 -3.82
CA ARG A 83 7.06 -15.06 -3.58
C ARG A 83 6.57 -13.68 -3.16
N LEU A 84 5.56 -13.13 -3.83
CA LEU A 84 4.73 -12.01 -3.35
C LEU A 84 3.27 -12.47 -3.29
N CYS A 85 2.48 -11.90 -2.39
CA CYS A 85 1.05 -12.15 -2.38
C CYS A 85 0.35 -11.35 -3.49
N ALA A 86 -0.86 -11.75 -3.85
CA ALA A 86 -1.66 -11.06 -4.87
C ALA A 86 -1.92 -9.58 -4.51
N TYR A 87 -1.99 -9.24 -3.22
CA TYR A 87 -2.16 -7.86 -2.78
C TYR A 87 -0.95 -6.99 -3.17
N ALA A 88 0.26 -7.47 -2.83
CA ALA A 88 1.49 -6.78 -3.18
C ALA A 88 1.68 -6.69 -4.69
N LEU A 89 1.39 -7.77 -5.44
CA LEU A 89 1.49 -7.76 -6.90
C LEU A 89 0.50 -6.78 -7.54
N ALA A 90 -0.75 -6.75 -7.09
CA ALA A 90 -1.75 -5.83 -7.63
C ALA A 90 -1.37 -4.37 -7.38
N ASP A 91 -0.99 -4.03 -6.15
CA ASP A 91 -0.59 -2.66 -5.81
C ASP A 91 0.71 -2.24 -6.51
N LEU A 92 1.75 -3.07 -6.50
CA LEU A 92 3.00 -2.80 -7.20
C LEU A 92 2.80 -2.70 -8.71
N GLY A 93 1.86 -3.47 -9.28
CA GLY A 93 1.48 -3.37 -10.68
C GLY A 93 0.98 -1.98 -11.04
N VAL A 94 0.01 -1.47 -10.26
CA VAL A 94 -0.46 -0.08 -10.40
C VAL A 94 0.68 0.91 -10.21
N TYR A 95 1.44 0.75 -9.13
CA TYR A 95 2.52 1.67 -8.78
C TYR A 95 3.62 1.74 -9.84
N ALA A 96 3.96 0.62 -10.48
CA ALA A 96 5.10 0.52 -11.37
C ALA A 96 4.80 0.73 -12.85
N THR A 97 3.54 0.62 -13.27
CA THR A 97 3.17 0.60 -14.71
C THR A 97 2.00 1.51 -15.08
N ASP A 98 1.53 2.35 -14.16
CA ASP A 98 0.31 3.16 -14.32
C ASP A 98 -0.92 2.32 -14.70
N SER A 99 -0.96 1.04 -14.26
CA SER A 99 -2.13 0.18 -14.47
C SER A 99 -3.39 0.84 -13.86
N PRO A 100 -4.58 0.68 -14.49
CA PRO A 100 -5.81 1.30 -14.00
C PRO A 100 -6.12 0.95 -12.55
N SER A 101 -6.60 1.94 -11.80
CA SER A 101 -7.00 1.82 -10.40
C SER A 101 -8.30 2.58 -10.16
N PRO A 102 -9.23 2.06 -9.32
CA PRO A 102 -10.49 2.73 -9.00
C PRO A 102 -10.30 4.09 -8.32
N ILE A 103 -9.12 4.34 -7.75
CA ILE A 103 -8.78 5.60 -7.06
C ILE A 103 -7.61 6.36 -7.71
N GLY A 104 -7.20 5.96 -8.93
CA GLY A 104 -6.05 6.57 -9.62
C GLY A 104 -4.68 6.30 -8.96
N GLY A 105 -4.61 5.27 -8.11
CA GLY A 105 -3.41 4.92 -7.36
C GLY A 105 -3.18 5.73 -6.09
N LEU A 106 -2.25 5.26 -5.28
CA LEU A 106 -1.93 5.87 -3.99
C LEU A 106 -1.06 7.12 -4.13
N PRO A 107 -1.10 8.05 -3.16
CA PRO A 107 -0.05 9.06 -3.01
C PRO A 107 1.31 8.37 -2.89
N LYS A 108 2.33 8.99 -3.48
CA LYS A 108 3.69 8.43 -3.45
C LYS A 108 4.21 8.41 -2.01
N PRO A 109 4.87 7.31 -1.58
CA PRO A 109 5.44 7.23 -0.24
C PRO A 109 6.76 7.99 -0.16
N ASP A 110 7.02 8.56 1.01
CA ASP A 110 8.34 9.02 1.45
C ASP A 110 9.05 7.99 2.32
N LEU A 111 8.32 7.00 2.85
CA LEU A 111 8.85 5.82 3.54
C LEU A 111 7.86 4.64 3.47
N PHE A 112 8.37 3.44 3.71
CA PHE A 112 7.56 2.24 3.92
C PHE A 112 7.70 1.77 5.37
N TYR A 113 6.58 1.51 6.03
CA TYR A 113 6.54 1.06 7.43
C TYR A 113 5.71 -0.21 7.56
N ALA A 114 6.35 -1.28 8.02
CA ALA A 114 5.76 -2.60 8.06
C ALA A 114 5.90 -3.25 9.44
N CYS A 115 5.02 -4.21 9.72
CA CYS A 115 5.15 -5.13 10.84
C CYS A 115 4.97 -6.57 10.35
N ASP A 116 5.94 -7.43 10.65
CA ASP A 116 5.94 -8.82 10.16
C ASP A 116 4.98 -9.77 10.92
N SER A 117 4.30 -9.28 11.97
CA SER A 117 3.18 -9.99 12.59
C SER A 117 2.04 -10.27 11.60
N GLN A 118 1.93 -9.46 10.55
CA GLN A 118 0.96 -9.64 9.48
C GLN A 118 1.31 -10.83 8.59
N CYS A 119 2.49 -10.79 7.97
CA CYS A 119 3.10 -11.91 7.27
C CYS A 119 4.57 -11.61 6.94
N ALA A 120 5.37 -12.64 6.73
CA ALA A 120 6.78 -12.49 6.36
C ALA A 120 7.00 -11.79 4.98
N VAL A 121 5.97 -11.74 4.12
CA VAL A 121 6.06 -11.20 2.75
C VAL A 121 5.93 -9.68 2.71
N VAL A 122 5.38 -9.05 3.76
CA VAL A 122 5.14 -7.59 3.78
C VAL A 122 6.43 -6.78 3.77
N ALA A 123 7.50 -7.30 4.39
CA ALA A 123 8.82 -6.68 4.32
C ALA A 123 9.34 -6.66 2.87
N ARG A 124 9.18 -7.78 2.14
CA ARG A 124 9.59 -7.85 0.74
C ARG A 124 8.85 -6.81 -0.12
N TRP A 125 7.56 -6.59 0.13
CA TRP A 125 6.78 -5.56 -0.56
C TRP A 125 7.42 -4.18 -0.38
N GLY A 126 7.78 -3.81 0.85
CA GLY A 126 8.51 -2.57 1.12
C GLY A 126 9.85 -2.46 0.38
N ASP A 127 10.59 -3.56 0.30
CA ASP A 127 11.84 -3.59 -0.46
C ASP A 127 11.62 -3.32 -1.97
N ASP A 128 10.53 -3.86 -2.54
CA ASP A 128 10.16 -3.62 -3.94
C ASP A 128 9.71 -2.17 -4.18
N VAL A 129 8.99 -1.56 -3.23
CA VAL A 129 8.64 -0.13 -3.28
C VAL A 129 9.91 0.73 -3.27
N GLN A 130 10.85 0.45 -2.35
CA GLN A 130 12.12 1.16 -2.28
C GLN A 130 12.94 0.99 -3.57
N ARG A 131 13.06 -0.25 -4.09
CA ARG A 131 13.75 -0.53 -5.36
C ARG A 131 13.16 0.25 -6.52
N HIS A 132 11.83 0.27 -6.64
CA HIS A 132 11.14 1.00 -7.69
C HIS A 132 11.32 2.52 -7.56
N PHE A 133 11.24 3.06 -6.34
CA PHE A 133 11.48 4.49 -6.10
C PHE A 133 12.90 4.88 -6.50
N ARG A 134 13.90 4.06 -6.13
CA ARG A 134 15.30 4.27 -6.49
C ARG A 134 15.52 4.27 -8.01
N SER A 135 14.99 3.28 -8.72
CA SER A 135 15.20 3.16 -10.17
C SER A 135 14.53 4.28 -10.97
N GLN A 136 13.34 4.73 -10.57
CA GLN A 136 12.58 5.74 -11.31
C GLN A 136 12.92 7.18 -10.91
N ARG A 137 13.34 7.41 -9.66
CA ARG A 137 13.46 8.76 -9.08
C ARG A 137 14.87 9.10 -8.60
N GLY A 138 15.81 8.16 -8.64
CA GLY A 138 17.18 8.38 -8.17
C GLY A 138 17.27 8.66 -6.67
N ARG A 139 16.24 8.31 -5.88
CA ARG A 139 16.16 8.52 -4.44
C ARG A 139 15.80 7.23 -3.73
N GLU A 140 16.48 6.93 -2.64
CA GLU A 140 16.04 5.86 -1.71
C GLU A 140 15.06 6.43 -0.69
N ILE A 141 13.97 5.71 -0.45
CA ILE A 141 13.07 5.97 0.68
C ILE A 141 13.41 5.00 1.81
N PRO A 142 13.29 5.40 3.09
CA PRO A 142 13.46 4.47 4.21
C PRO A 142 12.42 3.35 4.19
N HIS A 143 12.84 2.13 4.52
CA HIS A 143 11.97 0.99 4.75
C HIS A 143 12.21 0.47 6.17
N TYR A 144 11.20 0.59 7.03
CA TYR A 144 11.24 0.17 8.42
C TYR A 144 10.35 -1.06 8.63
N VAL A 145 10.91 -2.11 9.24
CA VAL A 145 10.18 -3.33 9.58
C VAL A 145 10.23 -3.53 11.10
N LEU A 146 9.09 -3.41 11.76
CA LEU A 146 8.90 -3.88 13.12
C LEU A 146 8.83 -5.41 13.10
N ARG A 147 9.75 -6.06 13.81
CA ARG A 147 9.76 -7.51 13.94
C ARG A 147 9.01 -7.92 15.19
N ALA A 148 7.83 -8.51 15.01
CA ALA A 148 7.09 -9.12 16.08
C ALA A 148 7.70 -10.50 16.40
N PRO A 149 8.12 -10.74 17.65
CA PRO A 149 8.67 -12.04 18.02
C PRO A 149 7.58 -13.12 17.87
N PRO A 150 7.94 -14.33 17.41
CA PRO A 150 6.99 -15.43 17.37
C PRO A 150 6.48 -15.72 18.78
N LEU A 151 5.19 -16.05 18.90
CA LEU A 151 4.62 -16.53 20.17
C LEU A 151 5.27 -17.88 20.51
N THR A 152 6.24 -17.87 21.41
CA THR A 152 6.99 -19.07 21.83
C THR A 152 6.32 -19.80 23.01
N ARG A 153 5.30 -19.19 23.63
CA ARG A 153 4.47 -19.75 24.70
C ARG A 153 3.03 -19.26 24.52
N SER A 154 2.06 -20.05 24.98
CA SER A 154 0.68 -19.58 25.12
C SER A 154 0.64 -18.49 26.19
N GLU A 155 0.47 -17.24 25.77
CA GLU A 155 0.18 -16.14 26.69
C GLU A 155 -1.23 -16.36 27.24
N HIS A 156 -1.37 -16.45 28.56
CA HIS A 156 -2.66 -16.39 29.24
C HIS A 156 -2.93 -14.91 29.54
N HIS A 157 -3.79 -14.29 28.74
CA HIS A 157 -4.31 -12.95 29.00
C HIS A 157 -5.47 -13.00 30.00
#